data_AF-A0A914TKM2-F1
#
_entry.id   AF-A0A914TKM2-F1
#
_cell.length_a   1.000
_cell.length_b   1.000
_cell.length_c   1.000
_cell.angle_alpha   90.00
_cell.angle_beta   90.00
_cell.angle_gamma   90.00
#
_symmetry.space_group_name_H-M   'P 1'
#
loop_
_entity.id
_entity.type
_entity.pdbx_description
1 polymer ?
#
loop_
_entity_poly.entity_id
_entity_poly.type
_entity_poly.pdbx_seq_one_letter_code
_entity_poly.pdbx_strand_id
1 'polypeptide(L)'
;MSLKKEKEMVEIGLLVLSRRAIPFIAEKLASAAQQVRSRLYVRIDPQRSPTELRQLIPTIYLYASQKCSNLDVRVLLNEKLDGDYGIFLHELNERDEEGSPNLEPKPFKHVCLGGTFDRLHNGHKVLLSTAALLSDKITCGVTGGD
;
A
#
# COMPACT_ATOMS: atom_id res chain seq x y z
N MET A 1 -18.67 7.65 -35.75
CA MET A 1 -17.48 8.10 -35.00
C MET A 1 -17.87 8.20 -33.53
N SER A 2 -17.62 7.15 -32.73
CA SER A 2 -17.88 7.22 -31.29
C SER A 2 -16.73 7.95 -30.61
N LEU A 3 -17.03 9.14 -30.09
CA LEU A 3 -16.19 9.86 -29.14
C LEU A 3 -16.02 8.94 -27.92
N LYS A 4 -14.84 8.34 -27.75
CA LYS A 4 -14.46 7.70 -26.49
C LYS A 4 -14.50 8.81 -25.44
N LYS A 5 -15.52 8.80 -24.57
CA LYS A 5 -15.52 9.57 -23.33
C LYS A 5 -14.22 9.22 -22.62
N GLU A 6 -13.29 10.18 -22.51
CA GLU A 6 -12.13 10.04 -21.62
C GLU A 6 -12.68 9.73 -20.24
N LYS A 7 -12.34 8.56 -19.73
CA LYS A 7 -12.78 8.14 -18.40
C LYS A 7 -12.09 9.08 -17.42
N GLU A 8 -12.87 9.92 -16.76
CA GLU A 8 -12.36 10.93 -15.84
C GLU A 8 -11.57 10.24 -14.73
N MET A 9 -10.25 10.43 -14.73
CA MET A 9 -9.37 9.87 -13.70
C MET A 9 -9.63 10.59 -12.37
N VAL A 10 -9.34 9.95 -11.25
CA VAL A 10 -9.39 10.57 -9.92
C VAL A 10 -8.00 10.96 -9.45
N GLU A 11 -7.91 11.94 -8.56
CA GLU A 11 -6.61 12.40 -8.04
C GLU A 11 -5.96 11.34 -7.13
N ILE A 12 -6.78 10.77 -6.25
CA ILE A 12 -6.39 9.78 -5.24
C ILE A 12 -7.32 8.57 -5.38
N GLY A 13 -6.74 7.38 -5.51
CA GLY A 13 -7.48 6.12 -5.52
C GLY A 13 -7.09 5.18 -4.40
N LEU A 14 -8.00 4.27 -4.05
CA LEU A 14 -7.76 3.15 -3.15
C LEU A 14 -7.99 1.83 -3.89
N LEU A 15 -6.96 1.00 -4.00
CA LEU A 15 -7.04 -0.38 -4.47
C LEU A 15 -7.10 -1.33 -3.29
N VAL A 16 -8.17 -2.11 -3.20
CA VAL A 16 -8.32 -3.15 -2.17
C VAL A 16 -8.01 -4.50 -2.81
N LEU A 17 -6.97 -5.16 -2.32
CA LEU A 17 -6.49 -6.45 -2.79
C LEU A 17 -7.00 -7.58 -1.90
N SER A 18 -7.80 -8.47 -2.47
CA SER A 18 -8.22 -9.72 -1.83
C SER A 18 -7.09 -10.74 -1.77
N ARG A 19 -7.26 -11.83 -1.00
CA ARG A 19 -6.33 -12.98 -1.02
C ARG A 19 -6.19 -13.59 -2.41
N ARG A 20 -7.28 -13.62 -3.19
CA ARG A 20 -7.32 -14.17 -4.55
C ARG A 20 -6.64 -13.26 -5.57
N ALA A 21 -6.53 -11.96 -5.29
CA ALA A 21 -5.89 -10.98 -6.14
C ALA A 21 -4.35 -11.02 -6.12
N ILE A 22 -3.75 -11.63 -5.08
CA ILE A 22 -2.29 -11.60 -4.85
C ILE A 22 -1.46 -12.11 -6.04
N PRO A 23 -1.83 -13.21 -6.72
CA PRO A 23 -1.11 -13.65 -7.92
C PRO A 23 -1.19 -12.66 -9.09
N PHE A 24 -2.19 -11.77 -9.08
CA PHE A 24 -2.51 -10.84 -10.16
C PHE A 24 -2.19 -9.38 -9.81
N ILE A 25 -1.38 -9.13 -8.77
CA ILE A 25 -1.05 -7.77 -8.30
C ILE A 25 -0.60 -6.85 -9.43
N ALA A 26 0.28 -7.33 -10.31
CA ALA A 26 0.80 -6.53 -11.43
C ALA A 26 -0.31 -6.06 -12.38
N GLU A 27 -1.29 -6.92 -12.67
CA GLU A 27 -2.43 -6.58 -13.51
C GLU A 27 -3.36 -5.58 -12.82
N LYS A 28 -3.64 -5.80 -11.53
CA LYS A 28 -4.51 -4.91 -10.75
C LYS A 28 -3.92 -3.52 -10.56
N LEU A 29 -2.62 -3.44 -10.32
CA LEU A 29 -1.89 -2.18 -10.29
C LEU A 29 -1.94 -1.47 -11.66
N ALA A 30 -1.73 -2.20 -12.76
CA ALA A 30 -1.83 -1.63 -14.10
C ALA A 30 -3.24 -1.09 -14.41
N SER A 31 -4.29 -1.79 -13.98
CA SER A 31 -5.68 -1.34 -14.12
C SER A 31 -5.99 -0.11 -13.26
N ALA A 32 -5.48 -0.07 -12.02
CA ALA A 32 -5.64 1.09 -11.15
C ALA A 32 -4.92 2.34 -11.70
N ALA A 33 -3.74 2.15 -12.31
CA ALA A 33 -2.97 3.25 -12.90
C ALA A 33 -3.69 4.00 -14.03
N GLN A 34 -4.62 3.35 -14.72
CA GLN A 34 -5.42 3.98 -15.77
C GLN A 34 -6.51 4.93 -15.22
N GLN A 35 -6.77 4.87 -13.91
CA GLN A 35 -7.89 5.57 -13.27
C GLN A 35 -7.45 6.58 -12.21
N VAL A 36 -6.16 6.63 -11.88
CA VAL A 36 -5.59 7.46 -10.80
C VAL A 36 -4.51 8.37 -11.35
N ARG A 37 -4.55 9.67 -11.01
CA ARG A 37 -3.60 10.67 -11.52
C ARG A 37 -2.32 10.78 -10.71
N SER A 38 -2.43 10.73 -9.38
CA SER A 38 -1.33 11.15 -8.50
C SER A 38 -0.96 10.09 -7.46
N ARG A 39 -1.93 9.65 -6.64
CA ARG A 39 -1.65 8.77 -5.49
C ARG A 39 -2.56 7.56 -5.47
N LEU A 40 -1.96 6.37 -5.36
CA LEU A 40 -2.69 5.12 -5.21
C LEU A 40 -2.40 4.51 -3.83
N TYR A 41 -3.41 4.45 -2.99
CA TYR A 41 -3.37 3.65 -1.78
C TYR A 41 -3.67 2.20 -2.10
N VAL A 42 -2.92 1.28 -1.49
CA VAL A 42 -3.15 -0.16 -1.61
C VAL A 42 -3.44 -0.71 -0.23
N ARG A 43 -4.58 -1.37 -0.09
CA ARG A 43 -4.97 -2.10 1.12
C ARG A 43 -5.07 -3.58 0.79
N ILE A 44 -4.70 -4.43 1.74
CA ILE A 44 -4.89 -5.88 1.65
C ILE A 44 -6.04 -6.24 2.58
N ASP A 45 -7.04 -6.95 2.06
CA ASP A 45 -8.26 -7.30 2.79
C ASP A 45 -8.61 -8.78 2.58
N PRO A 46 -8.99 -9.54 3.62
CA PRO A 46 -8.84 -9.19 5.04
C PRO A 46 -7.37 -8.97 5.39
N GLN A 47 -7.14 -8.21 6.47
CA GLN A 47 -5.78 -7.95 6.98
C GLN A 47 -5.04 -9.27 7.24
N ARG A 48 -3.78 -9.30 6.83
CA ARG A 48 -2.93 -10.49 6.91
C ARG A 48 -2.06 -10.45 8.15
N SER A 49 -1.45 -11.59 8.49
CA SER A 49 -0.47 -11.62 9.57
C SER A 49 0.66 -10.60 9.29
N PRO A 50 1.26 -9.99 10.32
CA PRO A 50 2.40 -9.08 10.13
C PRO A 50 3.53 -9.72 9.32
N THR A 51 3.73 -11.03 9.47
CA THR A 51 4.73 -11.81 8.73
C THR A 51 4.44 -11.87 7.22
N GLU A 52 3.20 -12.15 6.81
CA GLU A 52 2.81 -12.12 5.40
C GLU A 52 2.93 -10.71 4.81
N LEU A 53 2.52 -9.67 5.55
CA LEU A 53 2.62 -8.28 5.09
C LEU A 53 4.07 -7.87 4.82
N ARG A 54 5.02 -8.26 5.68
CA ARG A 54 6.46 -8.00 5.46
C ARG A 54 6.98 -8.64 4.17
N GLN A 55 6.47 -9.79 3.78
CA GLN A 55 6.84 -10.46 2.52
C GLN A 55 6.15 -9.83 1.30
N LEU A 56 4.91 -9.37 1.48
CA LEU A 56 4.07 -8.88 0.40
C LEU A 56 4.35 -7.42 0.00
N ILE A 57 4.63 -6.55 0.98
CA ILE A 57 4.86 -5.12 0.75
C ILE A 57 6.01 -4.86 -0.24
N PRO A 58 7.19 -5.51 -0.13
CA PRO A 58 8.24 -5.39 -1.14
C PRO A 58 7.77 -5.77 -2.54
N THR A 59 6.98 -6.83 -2.67
CA THR A 59 6.41 -7.29 -3.94
C THR A 59 5.43 -6.28 -4.54
N ILE A 60 4.57 -5.66 -3.71
CA ILE A 60 3.68 -4.57 -4.16
C ILE A 60 4.51 -3.41 -4.71
N TYR A 61 5.53 -2.96 -3.98
CA TYR A 61 6.37 -1.85 -4.41
C TYR A 61 7.22 -2.17 -5.66
N LEU A 62 7.63 -3.43 -5.83
CA LEU A 62 8.30 -3.91 -7.04
C LEU A 62 7.38 -3.81 -8.27
N TYR A 63 6.16 -4.33 -8.17
CA TYR A 63 5.23 -4.24 -9.30
C TYR A 63 4.73 -2.82 -9.53
N ALA A 64 4.56 -2.03 -8.47
CA ALA A 64 4.19 -0.62 -8.57
C ALA A 64 5.24 0.19 -9.35
N SER A 65 6.53 -0.03 -9.09
CA SER A 65 7.58 0.67 -9.85
C SER A 65 7.60 0.30 -11.33
N GLN A 66 7.15 -0.92 -11.68
CA GLN A 66 7.09 -1.40 -13.07
C GLN A 66 5.81 -0.99 -13.80
N LYS A 67 4.67 -0.94 -13.11
CA LYS A 67 3.33 -0.79 -13.72
C LYS A 67 2.70 0.58 -13.49
N CYS A 68 3.16 1.33 -12.49
CA CYS A 68 2.58 2.58 -12.02
C CYS A 68 3.68 3.59 -11.66
N SER A 69 4.74 3.69 -12.48
CA SER A 69 5.92 4.50 -12.19
C SER A 69 5.64 5.99 -12.03
N ASN A 70 4.51 6.47 -12.54
CA ASN A 70 4.03 7.85 -12.43
C ASN A 70 3.19 8.10 -11.17
N LEU A 71 2.89 7.08 -10.35
CA LEU A 71 2.04 7.21 -9.17
C LEU A 71 2.84 7.10 -7.87
N ASP A 72 2.44 7.91 -6.89
CA ASP A 72 2.84 7.71 -5.50
C ASP A 72 2.00 6.57 -4.89
N VAL A 73 2.53 5.34 -4.98
CA VAL A 73 1.89 4.17 -4.37
C VAL A 73 2.20 4.10 -2.88
N ARG A 74 1.18 3.87 -2.04
CA ARG A 74 1.32 3.75 -0.57
C ARG A 74 0.51 2.57 -0.04
N VAL A 75 1.17 1.63 0.63
CA VAL A 75 0.48 0.51 1.29
C VAL A 75 -0.06 0.96 2.65
N LEU A 76 -1.35 0.71 2.90
CA LEU A 76 -2.01 0.98 4.18
C LEU A 76 -1.85 -0.22 5.12
N LEU A 77 -1.30 0.02 6.30
CA LEU A 77 -1.11 -1.00 7.34
C LEU A 77 -2.22 -0.98 8.40
N ASN A 78 -3.02 0.08 8.46
CA ASN A 78 -4.06 0.25 9.46
C ASN A 78 -5.38 -0.45 9.03
N GLU A 79 -6.21 -0.80 10.01
CA GLU A 79 -7.52 -1.40 9.79
C GLU A 79 -8.58 -0.34 9.40
N LYS A 80 -8.42 0.89 9.88
CA LYS A 80 -9.36 1.99 9.62
C LYS A 80 -9.07 2.70 8.31
N LEU A 81 -10.13 2.94 7.54
CA LEU A 81 -10.13 3.78 6.35
C LEU A 81 -10.43 5.22 6.75
N ASP A 82 -9.42 5.91 7.29
CA ASP A 82 -9.52 7.32 7.63
C ASP A 82 -8.90 8.15 6.48
N GLY A 83 -9.65 8.32 5.39
CA GLY A 83 -9.19 9.08 4.23
C GLY A 83 -10.29 9.38 3.21
N ASP A 84 -10.19 10.54 2.56
CA ASP A 84 -11.03 10.91 1.42
C ASP A 84 -10.44 10.29 0.15
N TYR A 85 -10.98 9.13 -0.24
CA TYR A 85 -10.55 8.40 -1.43
C TYR A 85 -11.53 8.69 -2.57
N GLY A 86 -11.03 9.30 -3.65
CA GLY A 86 -11.87 9.67 -4.80
C GLY A 86 -12.46 8.48 -5.55
N ILE A 87 -11.85 7.29 -5.44
CA ILE A 87 -12.44 6.04 -5.93
C ILE A 87 -12.01 4.85 -5.07
N PHE A 88 -12.95 3.94 -4.83
CA PHE A 88 -12.71 2.62 -4.27
C PHE A 88 -12.70 1.60 -5.40
N LEU A 89 -11.51 1.06 -5.71
CA LEU A 89 -11.35 -0.06 -6.62
C LEU A 89 -11.47 -1.34 -5.80
N HIS A 90 -12.72 -1.73 -5.55
CA HIS A 90 -13.04 -3.02 -4.94
C HIS A 90 -13.14 -4.07 -6.04
N GLU A 91 -12.51 -5.23 -5.84
CA GLU A 91 -12.84 -6.39 -6.66
C GLU A 91 -14.24 -6.85 -6.27
N LEU A 92 -15.23 -6.62 -7.13
CA LEU A 92 -16.57 -7.18 -6.93
C LEU A 92 -16.45 -8.70 -6.95
N ASN A 93 -16.44 -9.35 -5.78
CA ASN A 93 -17.08 -10.63 -5.50
C ASN A 93 -16.99 -11.03 -4.01
N GLU A 94 -18.20 -11.22 -3.47
CA GLU A 94 -18.69 -11.90 -2.26
C GLU A 94 -17.70 -12.44 -1.21
N ARG A 95 -17.81 -11.82 -0.01
CA ARG A 95 -17.47 -12.31 1.34
C ARG A 95 -16.31 -13.30 1.38
N ASP A 96 -15.09 -12.77 1.38
CA ASP A 96 -13.99 -13.44 2.03
C ASP A 96 -14.35 -13.55 3.53
N GLU A 97 -14.36 -14.77 4.07
CA GLU A 97 -14.64 -15.01 5.49
C GLU A 97 -13.74 -14.13 6.36
N GLU A 98 -14.31 -13.61 7.45
CA GLU A 98 -13.62 -12.80 8.46
C GLU A 98 -12.40 -13.54 9.00
N GLY A 99 -11.27 -13.38 8.33
CA GLY A 99 -9.98 -13.74 8.89
C GLY A 99 -9.75 -12.80 10.05
N SER A 100 -9.97 -13.28 11.27
CA SER A 100 -9.60 -12.56 12.48
C SER A 100 -8.15 -12.11 12.32
N PRO A 101 -7.81 -10.81 12.40
CA PRO A 101 -6.43 -10.38 12.32
C PRO A 101 -5.71 -11.09 13.47
N ASN A 102 -4.86 -12.07 13.12
CA ASN A 102 -4.02 -12.71 14.10
C ASN A 102 -2.95 -11.67 14.45
N LEU A 103 -3.27 -10.84 15.43
CA LEU A 103 -2.40 -9.81 15.98
C LEU A 103 -1.31 -10.54 16.77
N GLU A 104 -0.36 -11.13 16.05
CA GLU A 104 0.88 -11.60 16.65
C GLU A 104 1.46 -10.43 17.44
N PRO A 105 1.83 -10.64 18.72
CA PRO A 105 2.43 -9.59 19.51
C PRO A 105 3.68 -9.08 18.79
N LYS A 106 3.76 -7.76 18.61
CA LYS A 106 4.93 -7.16 17.97
C LYS A 106 6.18 -7.47 18.79
N PRO A 107 7.26 -7.95 18.16
CA PRO A 107 8.44 -8.41 18.88
C PRO A 107 9.20 -7.29 19.58
N PHE A 108 9.02 -6.03 19.16
CA PHE A 108 9.72 -4.89 19.74
C PHE A 108 8.76 -3.84 20.30
N LYS A 109 9.05 -3.31 21.49
CA LYS A 109 8.30 -2.17 22.02
C LYS A 109 8.66 -0.86 21.32
N HIS A 110 9.91 -0.71 20.90
CA HIS A 110 10.40 0.51 20.27
C HIS A 110 11.48 0.17 19.24
N VAL A 111 11.34 0.68 18.02
CA VAL A 111 12.35 0.63 16.97
C VAL A 111 12.85 2.05 16.67
N CYS A 112 14.16 2.20 16.56
CA CYS A 112 14.81 3.44 16.14
C CYS A 112 15.35 3.28 14.72
N LEU A 113 15.08 4.25 13.86
CA LEU A 113 15.61 4.35 12.50
C LEU A 113 16.39 5.66 12.37
N GLY A 114 17.39 5.69 11.49
CA GLY A 114 18.18 6.88 11.19
C GLY A 114 18.48 6.98 9.71
N GLY A 115 18.44 8.20 9.16
CA GLY A 115 18.80 8.45 7.75
C GLY A 115 18.46 9.87 7.33
N THR A 116 18.78 10.23 6.09
CA THR A 116 18.36 11.54 5.55
C THR A 116 16.89 11.56 5.15
N PHE A 117 16.36 10.39 4.75
CA PHE A 117 15.00 10.25 4.21
C PHE A 117 14.70 11.20 3.04
N ASP A 118 15.74 11.62 2.31
CA ASP A 118 15.60 12.45 1.11
C ASP A 118 14.73 11.73 0.09
N ARG A 119 13.74 12.45 -0.47
CA ARG A 119 12.82 11.95 -1.51
C ARG A 119 12.31 10.54 -1.20
N LEU A 120 11.41 10.41 -0.21
CA LEU A 120 10.82 9.14 0.23
C LEU A 120 10.42 8.20 -0.93
N HIS A 121 11.34 7.31 -1.30
CA HIS A 121 11.15 6.31 -2.34
C HIS A 121 10.75 4.96 -1.74
N ASN A 122 10.49 3.98 -2.61
CA ASN A 122 9.97 2.67 -2.21
C ASN A 122 10.82 1.96 -1.14
N GLY A 123 12.14 2.17 -1.13
CA GLY A 123 13.03 1.61 -0.10
C GLY A 123 12.71 2.12 1.30
N HIS A 124 12.55 3.44 1.47
CA HIS A 124 12.11 4.02 2.74
C HIS A 124 10.72 3.53 3.14
N LYS A 125 9.80 3.40 2.18
CA LYS A 125 8.44 2.90 2.45
C LYS A 125 8.46 1.45 2.97
N VAL A 126 9.28 0.58 2.38
CA VAL A 126 9.48 -0.81 2.86
C VAL A 126 10.10 -0.81 4.26
N LEU A 127 11.13 -0.01 4.50
CA LEU A 127 11.79 0.09 5.81
C LEU A 127 10.81 0.53 6.91
N LEU A 128 10.09 1.64 6.68
CA LEU A 128 9.13 2.19 7.64
C LEU A 128 7.97 1.23 7.89
N SER A 129 7.47 0.57 6.83
CA SER A 129 6.39 -0.42 6.98
C SER A 129 6.85 -1.63 7.81
N THR A 130 8.08 -2.09 7.58
CA THR A 130 8.66 -3.20 8.33
C THR A 130 8.81 -2.83 9.81
N ALA A 131 9.33 -1.63 10.11
CA ALA A 131 9.43 -1.14 11.49
C ALA A 131 8.06 -1.02 12.16
N ALA A 132 7.03 -0.55 11.44
CA ALA A 132 5.67 -0.45 11.95
C ALA A 132 5.02 -1.82 12.24
N LEU A 133 5.29 -2.81 11.40
CA LEU A 133 4.80 -4.19 11.61
C LEU A 133 5.51 -4.90 12.76
N LEU A 134 6.73 -4.49 13.10
CA LEU A 134 7.54 -5.13 14.13
C LEU A 134 7.53 -4.39 15.48
N SER A 135 6.99 -3.17 15.56
CA SER A 135 7.05 -2.36 16.78
C SER A 135 5.79 -1.58 17.14
N ASP A 136 5.62 -1.37 18.46
CA ASP A 136 4.56 -0.51 19.00
C ASP A 136 4.86 0.98 18.78
N LYS A 137 6.15 1.36 18.80
CA LYS A 137 6.63 2.73 18.61
C LYS A 137 7.82 2.76 17.65
N ILE A 138 7.84 3.75 16.76
CA ILE A 138 9.00 4.05 15.90
C ILE A 138 9.51 5.44 16.25
N THR A 139 10.83 5.61 16.34
CA THR A 139 11.48 6.92 16.34
C THR A 139 12.44 7.00 15.17
N CYS A 140 12.25 8.00 14.31
CA CYS A 140 13.13 8.24 13.17
C CYS A 140 13.99 9.48 13.44
N GLY A 141 15.30 9.29 13.54
CA GLY A 141 16.27 10.38 13.44
C GLY A 141 16.44 10.77 11.98
N VAL A 142 16.07 12.01 11.65
CA VAL A 142 16.21 12.56 10.29
C VAL A 142 17.37 13.54 10.29
N THR A 143 18.34 13.34 9.40
CA THR A 143 19.47 14.27 9.22
C THR A 143 19.34 15.01 7.90
N GLY A 144 19.48 16.33 7.91
CA GLY A 144 19.61 17.13 6.69
C GLY A 144 21.06 17.21 6.22
N GLY A 145 21.26 17.55 4.95
CA GLY A 145 22.52 18.09 4.47
C GLY A 145 22.34 19.58 4.21
N ASP A 146 23.15 20.42 4.86
CA ASP A 146 23.31 21.84 4.54
C ASP A 146 24.24 22.02 3.33
#